data_AF-A0A9W4X3W8-F1
#
_entry.id   AF-A0A9W4X3W8-F1
#
_cell.length_a   1.000
_cell.length_b   1.000
_cell.length_c   1.000
_cell.angle_alpha   90.00
_cell.angle_beta   90.00
_cell.angle_gamma   90.00
#
_symmetry.space_group_name_H-M   'P 1'
#
loop_
_entity.id
_entity.type
_entity.pdbx_description
1 polymer ?
#
loop_
_entity_poly.entity_id
_entity_poly.type
_entity_poly.pdbx_seq_one_letter_code
_entity_poly.pdbx_strand_id
1 'polypeptide(L)'
;MLFPTGYNSDQPSSEKFCDYDQCSILSDTESSRQVLICGHAYHSDCLKTLNFICLPCIHYFCDGIKKLSQSFIDRLSKGISEDLLILEEEDDRITDEDNNMFEDEIGENILAQEKFFHSLSLF
;
A
#
# COMPACT_ATOMS: atom_id res chain seq x y z
N MET A 1 -11.52 -9.63 -11.18
CA MET A 1 -10.84 -9.03 -10.02
C MET A 1 -11.04 -9.97 -8.85
N LEU A 2 -10.01 -10.69 -8.44
CA LEU A 2 -10.04 -11.63 -7.30
C LEU A 2 -9.69 -10.84 -6.02
N PHE A 3 -10.46 -11.04 -4.95
CA PHE A 3 -10.22 -10.36 -3.68
C PHE A 3 -9.01 -10.98 -2.96
N PRO A 4 -8.06 -10.17 -2.43
CA PRO A 4 -6.80 -10.64 -1.83
C PRO A 4 -6.96 -11.55 -0.61
N THR A 5 -8.16 -11.64 -0.03
CA THR A 5 -8.44 -12.33 1.24
C THR A 5 -9.65 -13.27 1.17
N GLY A 6 -10.28 -13.43 0.01
CA GLY A 6 -11.46 -14.28 -0.14
C GLY A 6 -11.11 -15.59 -0.85
N TYR A 7 -11.55 -16.72 -0.30
CA TYR A 7 -11.61 -18.01 -0.99
C TYR A 7 -12.54 -17.89 -2.21
N ASN A 8 -12.06 -17.31 -3.31
CA ASN A 8 -12.76 -17.31 -4.60
C ASN A 8 -11.97 -18.24 -5.51
N SER A 9 -12.39 -19.50 -5.51
CA SER A 9 -11.87 -20.55 -6.37
C SER A 9 -12.65 -20.56 -7.69
N ASP A 10 -12.52 -19.51 -8.49
CA ASP A 10 -12.75 -19.70 -9.92
C ASP A 10 -11.44 -20.24 -10.49
N GLN A 11 -11.52 -21.42 -11.10
CA GLN A 11 -10.37 -22.13 -11.64
C GLN A 11 -9.62 -21.20 -12.62
N PRO A 12 -8.28 -21.03 -12.47
CA PRO A 12 -7.50 -20.19 -13.37
C PRO A 12 -7.76 -20.63 -14.81
N SER A 13 -7.97 -19.66 -15.70
CA SER A 13 -8.30 -19.91 -17.11
C SER A 13 -7.27 -20.85 -17.74
N SER A 14 -7.73 -21.85 -18.48
CA SER A 14 -6.86 -22.88 -19.07
C SER A 14 -5.86 -22.35 -20.11
N GLU A 15 -6.02 -21.11 -20.57
CA GLU A 15 -5.15 -20.48 -21.59
C GLU A 15 -3.85 -19.94 -20.99
N LYS A 16 -3.87 -19.45 -19.75
CA LYS A 16 -2.68 -18.99 -19.00
C LYS A 16 -2.87 -19.30 -17.52
N PHE A 17 -2.18 -20.34 -17.05
CA PHE A 17 -2.26 -20.77 -15.65
C PHE A 17 -1.47 -19.86 -14.70
N CYS A 18 -0.30 -19.37 -15.11
CA CYS A 18 0.62 -18.67 -14.21
C CYS A 18 0.41 -17.16 -14.23
N ASP A 19 0.17 -16.57 -13.06
CA ASP A 19 0.03 -15.13 -12.82
C ASP A 19 1.37 -14.37 -12.78
N TYR A 20 2.49 -15.05 -13.00
CA TYR A 20 3.78 -14.39 -13.16
C TYR A 20 3.99 -13.98 -14.62
N ASP A 21 4.13 -12.67 -14.86
CA ASP A 21 4.24 -12.12 -16.22
C ASP A 21 5.48 -12.57 -16.99
N GLN A 22 6.58 -12.90 -16.29
CA GLN A 22 7.81 -13.40 -16.90
C GLN A 22 7.89 -14.93 -16.89
N CYS A 23 6.76 -15.61 -16.71
CA CYS A 23 6.68 -17.06 -16.83
C CYS A 23 7.07 -17.50 -18.26
N SER A 24 8.11 -18.33 -18.35
CA SER A 24 8.61 -18.92 -19.61
C SER A 24 8.37 -20.43 -19.68
N ILE A 25 7.61 -21.00 -18.73
CA ILE A 25 7.33 -22.43 -18.66
C ILE A 25 6.25 -22.77 -19.68
N LEU A 26 6.66 -23.44 -20.77
CA LEU A 26 5.78 -23.89 -21.85
C LEU A 26 5.18 -25.28 -21.60
N SER A 27 5.89 -26.14 -20.86
CA SER A 27 5.45 -27.49 -20.51
C SER A 27 4.88 -27.48 -19.11
N ASP A 28 3.57 -27.31 -19.01
CA ASP A 28 2.88 -27.25 -17.74
C ASP A 28 2.37 -28.64 -17.33
N THR A 29 2.91 -29.17 -16.23
CA THR A 29 2.37 -30.38 -15.60
C THR A 29 1.46 -29.99 -14.45
N GLU A 30 0.35 -30.69 -14.24
CA GLU A 30 -0.52 -30.41 -13.07
C GLU A 30 0.26 -30.46 -11.73
N SER A 31 1.34 -31.25 -11.66
CA SER A 31 2.23 -31.33 -10.49
C SER A 31 3.09 -30.08 -10.24
N SER A 32 3.33 -29.27 -11.26
CA SER A 32 4.09 -28.02 -11.14
C SER A 32 3.20 -26.82 -10.81
N ARG A 33 1.87 -27.01 -10.73
CA ARG A 33 0.89 -25.95 -10.53
C ARG A 33 0.59 -25.74 -9.06
N GLN A 34 0.57 -24.49 -8.62
CA GLN A 34 0.22 -24.09 -7.27
C GLN A 34 -0.80 -22.97 -7.31
N VAL A 35 -1.93 -23.15 -6.63
CA VAL A 35 -2.91 -22.09 -6.41
C VAL A 35 -2.79 -21.65 -4.96
N LEU A 36 -2.51 -20.38 -4.75
CA LEU A 36 -2.38 -19.77 -3.43
C LEU A 36 -3.77 -19.53 -2.82
N ILE A 37 -3.82 -19.35 -1.49
CA ILE A 37 -5.07 -19.06 -0.76
C ILE A 37 -5.80 -17.80 -1.23
N CYS A 38 -5.08 -16.87 -1.87
CA CYS A 38 -5.63 -15.65 -2.47
C CYS A 38 -6.24 -15.88 -3.86
N GLY A 39 -6.23 -17.12 -4.37
CA GLY A 39 -6.77 -17.49 -5.67
C GLY A 39 -5.80 -17.36 -6.85
N HIS A 40 -4.64 -16.70 -6.66
CA HIS A 40 -3.62 -16.59 -7.71
C HIS A 40 -2.85 -17.89 -7.90
N ALA A 41 -2.53 -18.19 -9.15
CA ALA A 41 -1.95 -19.42 -9.62
C ALA A 41 -0.54 -19.21 -10.16
N TYR A 42 0.38 -20.09 -9.80
CA TYR A 42 1.79 -20.02 -10.17
C TYR A 42 2.36 -21.40 -10.45
N HIS A 43 3.33 -21.49 -11.35
CA HIS A 43 4.21 -22.66 -11.34
C HIS A 43 5.08 -22.63 -10.08
N SER A 44 5.36 -23.80 -9.48
CA SER A 44 6.20 -23.94 -8.30
C SER A 44 7.54 -23.22 -8.44
N ASP A 45 8.15 -23.26 -9.63
CA ASP A 45 9.43 -22.59 -9.88
C ASP A 45 9.27 -21.07 -10.06
N CYS A 46 8.20 -20.61 -10.70
CA CYS A 46 7.88 -19.18 -10.75
C CYS A 46 7.64 -18.63 -9.34
N LEU A 47 6.91 -19.36 -8.50
CA LEU A 47 6.65 -18.94 -7.13
C LEU A 47 7.95 -18.87 -6.30
N LYS A 48 8.88 -19.81 -6.50
CA LYS A 48 10.23 -19.75 -5.88
C LYS A 48 11.01 -18.53 -6.34
N THR A 49 11.00 -18.20 -7.64
CA THR A 49 11.65 -16.98 -8.17
C THR A 49 11.09 -15.72 -7.53
N LEU A 50 9.81 -15.73 -7.15
CA LEU A 50 9.13 -14.65 -6.43
C LEU A 50 9.29 -14.73 -4.90
N ASN A 51 10.16 -15.58 -4.37
CA ASN A 51 10.32 -15.81 -2.92
C ASN A 51 9.00 -16.14 -2.20
N PHE A 52 8.11 -16.89 -2.87
CA PHE A 52 6.79 -17.25 -2.36
C PHE A 52 5.85 -16.05 -2.12
N ILE A 53 6.13 -14.91 -2.77
CA ILE A 53 5.30 -13.71 -2.71
C ILE A 53 4.31 -13.71 -3.87
N CYS A 54 3.05 -13.45 -3.56
CA CYS A 54 2.01 -13.21 -4.56
C CYS A 54 2.08 -11.75 -5.05
N LEU A 55 2.66 -11.51 -6.22
CA LEU A 55 2.85 -10.16 -6.78
C LEU A 55 1.55 -9.34 -6.93
N PRO A 56 0.42 -9.90 -7.45
CA PRO A 56 -0.83 -9.17 -7.53
C PRO A 56 -1.34 -8.71 -6.16
N CYS A 57 -1.22 -9.56 -5.13
CA CYS A 57 -1.63 -9.21 -3.78
C CYS A 57 -0.74 -8.14 -3.15
N ILE A 58 0.60 -8.23 -3.27
CA ILE A 58 1.49 -7.21 -2.70
C ILE A 58 1.23 -5.85 -3.35
N HIS A 59 1.04 -5.79 -4.67
CA HIS A 59 0.67 -4.55 -5.35
C HIS A 59 -0.66 -3.99 -4.86
N TYR A 60 -1.70 -4.83 -4.76
CA TYR A 60 -2.99 -4.41 -4.21
C TYR A 60 -2.86 -3.82 -2.80
N PHE A 61 -2.12 -4.48 -1.91
CA PHE A 61 -1.92 -3.99 -0.54
C PHE A 61 -1.14 -2.68 -0.52
N CYS A 62 -0.04 -2.58 -1.27
CA CYS A 62 0.75 -1.36 -1.37
C CYS A 62 -0.08 -0.19 -1.91
N ASP A 63 -0.88 -0.40 -2.95
CA ASP A 63 -1.74 0.63 -3.53
C ASP A 63 -2.86 1.04 -2.57
N GLY A 64 -3.45 0.07 -1.88
CA GLY A 64 -4.43 0.31 -0.81
C GLY A 64 -3.86 1.17 0.32
N ILE A 65 -2.67 0.82 0.82
CA ILE A 65 -1.96 1.57 1.86
C ILE A 65 -1.69 3.00 1.38
N LYS A 66 -1.11 3.17 0.18
CA LYS A 66 -0.83 4.50 -0.39
C LYS A 66 -2.09 5.35 -0.48
N LYS A 67 -3.18 4.78 -1.00
CA LYS A 67 -4.46 5.49 -1.14
C LYS A 67 -5.04 5.90 0.22
N LEU A 68 -4.99 5.00 1.20
CA LEU A 68 -5.47 5.29 2.55
C LEU A 68 -4.61 6.34 3.27
N SER A 69 -3.29 6.22 3.16
CA SER A 69 -2.34 7.20 3.71
C SER A 69 -2.56 8.59 3.10
N GLN A 70 -2.70 8.68 1.78
CA GLN A 70 -2.99 9.96 1.13
C GLN A 70 -4.34 10.53 1.59
N SER A 71 -5.39 9.71 1.63
CA SER A 71 -6.70 10.16 2.12
C SER A 71 -6.67 10.63 3.58
N PHE A 72 -5.81 10.04 4.41
CA PHE A 72 -5.63 10.45 5.80
C PHE A 72 -4.94 11.81 5.87
N ILE A 73 -3.84 12.00 5.14
CA ILE A 73 -3.13 13.29 5.03
C ILE A 73 -4.08 14.37 4.53
N ASP A 74 -4.81 14.12 3.43
CA ASP A 74 -5.74 15.09 2.85
C ASP A 74 -6.80 15.56 3.85
N ARG A 75 -7.24 14.68 4.75
CA ARG A 75 -8.22 15.01 5.80
C ARG A 75 -7.59 15.80 6.94
N LEU A 76 -6.38 15.45 7.36
CA LEU A 76 -5.65 16.22 8.36
C LEU A 76 -5.38 17.64 7.85
N SER A 77 -4.88 17.78 6.62
CA SER A 77 -4.61 19.09 6.02
C SER A 77 -5.85 19.97 5.91
N LYS A 78 -7.03 19.37 5.64
CA LYS A 78 -8.32 20.09 5.61
C LYS A 78 -8.83 20.47 6.99
N GLY A 79 -8.70 19.60 7.98
CA GLY A 79 -9.10 19.91 9.37
C GLY A 79 -8.23 21.00 9.99
N ILE A 80 -6.93 21.01 9.70
CA ILE A 80 -6.01 22.07 10.16
C ILE A 80 -6.38 23.44 9.54
N SER A 81 -6.86 23.47 8.29
CA SER A 81 -7.19 24.73 7.62
C SER A 81 -8.53 25.33 8.04
N GLU A 82 -9.49 24.55 8.55
CA GLU A 82 -10.75 25.11 9.08
C GLU A 82 -10.59 25.62 10.53
N ASP A 83 -9.75 24.98 11.35
CA ASP A 83 -9.56 25.40 12.75
C ASP A 83 -8.57 26.57 12.90
N LEU A 84 -7.55 26.73 12.02
CA LEU A 84 -6.67 27.91 12.06
C LEU A 84 -7.34 29.20 11.57
N LEU A 85 -8.28 29.11 10.62
CA LEU A 85 -8.98 30.30 10.11
C LEU A 85 -9.95 30.91 11.15
N ILE A 86 -10.36 30.14 12.16
CA ILE A 86 -11.22 30.64 13.24
C ILE A 86 -10.39 31.39 14.31
N LEU A 87 -9.08 31.11 14.42
CA LEU A 87 -8.19 31.74 15.39
C LEU A 87 -7.55 33.04 14.87
N GLU A 88 -7.57 33.30 13.57
CA GLU A 88 -6.98 34.53 12.99
C GLU A 88 -7.94 35.74 12.99
N GLU A 89 -9.24 35.57 13.26
CA GLU A 89 -10.22 36.67 13.26
C GLU A 89 -10.61 37.22 14.65
N GLU A 90 -10.24 36.54 15.75
CA GLU A 90 -10.45 37.04 17.11
C GLU A 90 -9.20 36.81 17.98
N ASP A 91 -8.30 37.80 18.05
CA ASP A 91 -7.92 38.48 19.31
C ASP A 91 -6.62 39.28 19.14
N ASP A 92 -6.81 40.55 18.77
CA ASP A 92 -5.78 41.57 18.82
C ASP A 92 -5.55 41.96 20.30
N ARG A 93 -4.87 41.10 21.10
CA ARG A 93 -4.16 41.41 22.37
C ARG A 93 -3.48 40.19 23.06
N ILE A 94 -2.14 40.17 23.03
CA ILE A 94 -1.19 39.83 24.15
C ILE A 94 -1.19 38.34 24.61
N THR A 95 -0.12 37.54 24.68
CA THR A 95 1.35 37.66 24.78
C THR A 95 2.00 36.32 24.44
N ASP A 96 3.27 36.36 24.01
CA ASP A 96 4.21 35.25 23.87
C ASP A 96 4.18 34.24 25.05
N GLU A 97 3.99 32.95 24.75
CA GLU A 97 4.91 31.84 25.05
C GLU A 97 4.24 30.49 24.69
N ASP A 98 4.97 29.66 23.92
CA ASP A 98 4.82 28.19 23.76
C ASP A 98 4.00 27.61 22.58
N ASN A 99 4.30 28.01 21.34
CA ASN A 99 3.77 27.35 20.11
C ASN A 99 4.81 26.54 19.30
N ASN A 100 6.05 26.37 19.76
CA ASN A 100 7.08 25.65 18.99
C ASN A 100 6.99 24.11 19.05
N MET A 101 6.18 23.52 19.92
CA MET A 101 6.14 22.05 20.07
C MET A 101 5.27 21.33 19.02
N PHE A 102 4.29 21.99 18.42
CA PHE A 102 3.32 21.31 17.54
C PHE A 102 3.76 21.24 16.07
N GLU A 103 4.52 22.24 15.61
CA GLU A 103 5.03 22.28 14.23
C GLU A 103 6.16 21.26 14.00
N ASP A 104 7.04 21.08 14.99
CA ASP A 104 8.14 20.12 14.94
C ASP A 104 7.64 18.66 14.87
N GLU A 105 6.58 18.32 15.61
CA GLU A 105 6.04 16.96 15.67
C GLU A 105 5.37 16.54 14.35
N ILE A 106 4.76 17.49 13.62
CA ILE A 106 4.18 17.25 12.29
C ILE A 106 5.30 17.07 11.25
N GLY A 107 6.35 17.90 11.31
CA GLY A 107 7.50 17.81 10.42
C GLY A 107 8.26 16.49 10.56
N GLU A 108 8.46 16.03 11.80
CA GLU A 108 9.08 14.72 12.06
C GLU A 108 8.23 13.55 11.57
N ASN A 109 6.90 13.62 11.68
CA ASN A 109 6.00 12.57 11.20
C ASN A 109 5.99 12.47 9.67
N ILE A 110 5.98 13.61 8.96
CA ILE A 110 6.05 13.64 7.50
C ILE A 110 7.39 13.07 7.01
N LEU A 111 8.51 13.45 7.66
CA LEU A 111 9.84 12.96 7.31
C LEU A 111 10.01 11.46 7.59
N ALA A 112 9.43 10.95 8.69
CA ALA A 112 9.43 9.52 9.00
C ALA A 112 8.63 8.72 7.96
N GLN A 113 7.51 9.28 7.50
CA GLN A 113 6.67 8.66 6.49
C GLN A 113 7.36 8.62 5.11
N GLU A 114 8.01 9.70 4.67
CA GLU A 114 8.78 9.71 3.42
C GLU A 114 9.91 8.66 3.43
N LYS A 115 10.62 8.53 4.55
CA LYS A 115 11.66 7.51 4.74
C LYS A 115 11.09 6.09 4.66
N PHE A 116 9.92 5.86 5.26
CA PHE A 116 9.24 4.57 5.18
C PHE A 116 8.87 4.21 3.73
N PHE A 117 8.23 5.13 2.99
CA PHE A 117 7.88 4.88 1.58
C PHE A 117 9.10 4.73 0.67
N HIS A 118 10.18 5.48 0.92
CA HIS A 118 11.43 5.31 0.18
C HIS A 118 12.05 3.93 0.41
N SER A 119 12.03 3.42 1.65
CA SER A 119 12.56 2.08 1.95
C SER A 119 11.80 0.94 1.26
N LEU A 120 10.49 1.11 1.06
CA LEU A 120 9.64 0.15 0.32
C LEU A 120 9.91 0.17 -1.19
N SER A 121 10.44 1.26 -1.73
CA SER A 121 10.78 1.39 -3.16
C SER A 121 12.13 0.77 -3.54
N LEU A 122 12.91 0.32 -2.57
CA LEU A 122 14.22 -0.32 -2.74
C LEU A 122 14.15 -1.86 -2.80
N PHE A 123 12.94 -2.42 -2.70
CA PHE A 123 12.64 -3.84 -2.90
C PHE A 123 11.86 -4.04 -4.20
#